data_AF-A0A2A6CXV7-F1
#
_entry.id   AF-A0A2A6CXV7-F1
#
_cell.length_a   1.000
_cell.length_b   1.000
_cell.length_c   1.000
_cell.angle_alpha   90.00
_cell.angle_beta   90.00
_cell.angle_gamma   90.00
#
_symmetry.space_group_name_H-M   'P 1'
#
loop_
_entity.id
_entity.type
_entity.pdbx_description
1 polymer ?
#
loop_
_entity_poly.entity_id
_entity_poly.type
_entity_poly.pdbx_seq_one_letter_code
_entity_poly.pdbx_strand_id
1 'polypeptide(L)'
;MTDAHMDSDSGGEDEVKQGMSAVEEAIAARKRRLMEMKSRMNGVEMKEEDYDKEETTTKKSKGQEKTFRSYQPVDASVGDVDPSVKTNLRAVEEEIEEQLRLSKHKYYYYYRLANDTSHVDKIDLQALAPKKVDWDLKRDLASKLEKLERRTQAGIAHLIRERLAEGTTNLAEVVASAH
;
A
#
# COMPACT_ATOMS: atom_id res chain seq x y z
N MET A 1 3.86 -97.88 -11.77
CA MET A 1 4.46 -97.39 -10.52
C MET A 1 5.94 -97.25 -10.83
N THR A 2 6.55 -96.08 -10.96
CA THR A 2 6.41 -94.78 -10.30
C THR A 2 6.95 -93.75 -11.29
N ASP A 3 6.20 -92.72 -11.67
CA ASP A 3 6.22 -91.38 -11.07
C ASP A 3 7.61 -90.89 -10.63
N ALA A 4 8.09 -89.84 -11.32
CA ALA A 4 9.20 -88.98 -10.92
C ALA A 4 9.09 -87.67 -11.72
N HIS A 5 8.10 -86.85 -11.37
CA HIS A 5 8.13 -85.41 -11.59
C HIS A 5 8.61 -84.75 -10.29
N MET A 6 9.63 -83.89 -10.40
CA MET A 6 9.85 -82.64 -9.65
C MET A 6 11.35 -82.31 -9.67
N ASP A 7 11.79 -81.69 -10.76
CA ASP A 7 13.03 -80.93 -10.80
C ASP A 7 12.72 -79.48 -10.41
N SER A 8 13.50 -78.99 -9.43
CA SER A 8 13.99 -77.61 -9.28
C SER A 8 13.00 -76.44 -9.12
N ASP A 9 12.74 -76.06 -7.85
CA ASP A 9 12.36 -74.67 -7.48
C ASP A 9 13.03 -74.19 -6.17
N SER A 10 14.19 -74.78 -5.79
CA SER A 10 14.90 -74.45 -4.54
C SER A 10 15.95 -73.34 -4.68
N GLY A 11 16.31 -72.93 -5.90
CA GLY A 11 17.36 -71.94 -6.15
C GLY A 11 16.89 -70.48 -6.04
N GLY A 12 15.59 -70.23 -6.27
CA GLY A 12 15.04 -68.87 -6.23
C GLY A 12 14.88 -68.31 -4.82
N GLU A 13 14.58 -69.15 -3.83
CA GLU A 13 14.32 -68.67 -2.47
C GLU A 13 15.56 -68.15 -1.75
N ASP A 14 16.73 -68.76 -1.98
CA ASP A 14 17.97 -68.37 -1.31
C ASP A 14 18.63 -67.15 -1.96
N GLU A 15 18.52 -66.98 -3.28
CA GLU A 15 18.91 -65.74 -3.97
C GLU A 15 18.03 -64.56 -3.55
N VAL A 16 16.73 -64.78 -3.38
CA VAL A 16 15.80 -63.76 -2.88
C VAL A 16 16.11 -63.36 -1.43
N LYS A 17 16.44 -64.33 -0.55
CA LYS A 17 16.86 -64.04 0.84
C LYS A 17 18.19 -63.28 0.90
N GLN A 18 19.17 -63.65 0.07
CA GLN A 18 20.45 -62.93 -0.01
C GLN A 18 20.25 -61.50 -0.55
N GLY A 19 19.40 -61.33 -1.56
CA GLY A 19 19.01 -60.01 -2.06
C GLY A 19 18.32 -59.15 -1.00
N MET A 20 17.41 -59.73 -0.20
CA MET A 20 16.75 -59.03 0.92
C MET A 20 17.75 -58.59 2.00
N SER A 21 18.73 -59.44 2.35
CA SER A 21 19.79 -59.08 3.29
C SER A 21 20.69 -57.95 2.77
N ALA A 22 21.03 -57.96 1.47
CA ALA A 22 21.83 -56.90 0.85
C ALA A 22 21.08 -55.56 0.80
N VAL A 23 19.76 -55.60 0.55
CA VAL A 23 18.89 -54.41 0.58
C VAL A 23 18.76 -53.87 2.00
N GLU A 24 18.59 -54.73 3.01
CA GLU A 24 18.53 -54.33 4.41
C GLU A 24 19.84 -53.67 4.88
N GLU A 25 20.99 -54.21 4.50
CA GLU A 25 22.30 -53.63 4.81
C GLU A 25 22.48 -52.25 4.13
N ALA A 26 22.07 -52.12 2.86
CA ALA A 26 22.12 -50.85 2.14
C ALA A 26 21.21 -49.79 2.78
N ILE A 27 20.03 -50.18 3.26
CA ILE A 27 19.10 -49.31 4.00
C ILE A 27 19.74 -48.85 5.31
N ALA A 28 20.36 -49.77 6.08
CA ALA A 28 21.04 -49.44 7.33
C ALA A 28 22.24 -48.49 7.12
N ALA A 29 23.04 -48.73 6.08
CA ALA A 29 24.16 -47.86 5.71
C ALA A 29 23.68 -46.45 5.34
N ARG A 30 22.60 -46.34 4.56
CA ARG A 30 21.98 -45.04 4.21
C ARG A 30 21.44 -44.33 5.44
N LYS A 31 20.79 -45.06 6.35
CA LYS A 31 20.27 -44.51 7.62
C LYS A 31 21.40 -43.94 8.47
N ARG A 32 22.50 -44.68 8.67
CA ARG A 32 23.69 -44.20 9.41
C ARG A 32 24.27 -42.92 8.80
N ARG A 33 24.44 -42.88 7.48
CA ARG A 33 24.96 -41.69 6.78
C ARG A 33 24.06 -40.47 6.92
N LEU A 34 22.74 -40.65 6.83
CA LEU A 34 21.78 -39.56 7.03
C LEU A 34 21.80 -39.06 8.48
N MET A 35 21.93 -39.96 9.46
CA MET A 35 22.02 -39.60 10.87
C MET A 35 23.29 -38.80 11.19
N GLU A 36 24.43 -39.16 10.59
CA GLU A 36 25.67 -38.40 10.69
C GLU A 36 25.53 -37.02 10.05
N MET A 37 24.94 -36.94 8.84
CA MET A 37 24.70 -35.67 8.16
C MET A 37 23.80 -34.73 8.99
N LYS A 38 22.73 -35.27 9.60
CA LYS A 38 21.85 -34.49 10.48
C LYS A 38 22.55 -34.05 11.77
N SER A 39 23.38 -34.91 12.36
CA SER A 39 24.17 -34.55 13.55
C SER A 39 25.14 -33.39 13.27
N ARG A 40 25.76 -33.39 12.09
CA ARG A 40 26.62 -32.29 11.64
C ARG A 40 25.84 -31.00 11.41
N MET A 41 24.63 -31.09 10.86
CA MET A 41 23.78 -29.92 10.59
C MET A 41 23.26 -29.26 11.89
N ASN A 42 22.90 -30.07 12.88
CA ASN A 42 22.38 -29.59 14.16
C ASN A 42 23.47 -29.26 15.20
N GLY A 43 24.74 -29.58 14.90
CA GLY A 43 25.88 -29.34 15.80
C GLY A 43 25.84 -30.16 17.10
N VAL A 44 25.01 -31.22 17.12
CA VAL A 44 24.78 -32.11 18.26
C VAL A 44 24.59 -33.53 17.72
N GLU A 45 25.12 -34.54 18.42
CA GLU A 45 24.86 -35.94 18.10
C GLU A 45 23.36 -36.25 18.21
N MET A 46 22.77 -36.64 17.08
CA MET A 46 21.37 -37.00 16.94
C MET A 46 21.22 -38.52 16.94
N LYS A 47 20.39 -39.04 17.83
CA LYS A 47 19.98 -40.45 17.86
C LYS A 47 18.58 -40.61 17.28
N GLU A 48 18.20 -41.84 16.93
CA GLU A 48 16.87 -42.10 16.33
C GLU A 48 15.73 -41.73 17.28
N GLU A 49 15.97 -41.86 18.59
CA GLU A 49 15.05 -41.48 19.66
C GLU A 49 14.83 -39.96 19.78
N ASP A 50 15.72 -39.15 19.18
CA ASP A 50 15.65 -37.68 19.21
C ASP A 50 14.69 -37.10 18.15
N TYR A 51 14.13 -37.95 17.28
CA TYR A 51 13.15 -37.59 16.25
C TYR A 51 11.74 -37.99 16.69
N ASP A 52 10.79 -37.06 16.59
CA ASP A 52 9.38 -37.37 16.78
C ASP A 52 8.82 -38.10 15.56
N LYS A 53 8.05 -39.17 15.80
CA LYS A 53 7.56 -40.08 14.75
C LYS A 53 6.58 -39.40 13.77
N GLU A 54 6.09 -38.22 14.10
CA GLU A 54 5.00 -37.51 13.41
C GLU A 54 5.40 -36.08 12.95
N GLU A 55 6.60 -35.58 13.29
CA GLU A 55 7.01 -34.21 12.94
C GLU A 55 8.42 -34.13 12.34
N THR A 56 8.66 -33.10 11.50
CA THR A 56 9.97 -32.78 10.92
C THR A 56 10.93 -32.09 11.92
N THR A 57 10.51 -31.97 13.16
CA THR A 57 11.19 -31.24 14.23
C THR A 57 12.10 -32.18 15.02
N THR A 58 13.18 -31.62 15.58
CA THR A 58 14.15 -32.36 16.40
C THR A 58 14.09 -31.83 17.81
N LYS A 59 13.98 -32.70 18.82
CA LYS A 59 13.96 -32.32 20.24
C LYS A 59 15.28 -31.70 20.70
N LYS A 60 16.35 -31.96 19.95
CA LYS A 60 17.72 -31.59 20.27
C LYS A 60 18.24 -30.62 19.20
N SER A 61 18.30 -29.35 19.55
CA SER A 61 19.01 -28.33 18.77
C SER A 61 19.87 -27.52 19.72
N LYS A 62 21.15 -27.32 19.38
CA LYS A 62 21.96 -26.29 20.04
C LYS A 62 21.52 -24.95 19.47
N GLY A 63 20.52 -24.33 20.10
CA GLY A 63 20.28 -22.91 19.91
C GLY A 63 21.54 -22.17 20.32
N GLN A 64 22.23 -21.53 19.38
CA GLN A 64 23.36 -20.69 19.72
C GLN A 64 22.85 -19.56 20.61
N GLU A 65 23.29 -19.53 21.86
CA GLU A 65 23.06 -18.39 22.75
C GLU A 65 23.60 -17.14 22.05
N LYS A 66 22.73 -16.16 21.83
CA LYS A 66 23.08 -14.94 21.11
C LYS A 66 23.99 -14.11 22.02
N THR A 67 25.29 -14.20 21.79
CA THR A 67 26.26 -13.36 22.50
C THR A 67 26.41 -12.01 21.80
N PHE A 68 26.47 -10.92 22.56
CA PHE A 68 26.80 -9.62 22.03
C PHE A 68 28.33 -9.51 21.93
N ARG A 69 28.85 -9.21 20.73
CA ARG A 69 30.29 -9.17 20.45
C ARG A 69 31.05 -8.07 21.20
N SER A 70 30.36 -7.02 21.64
CA SER A 70 30.99 -5.81 22.18
C SER A 70 30.32 -5.24 23.44
N TYR A 71 29.31 -5.92 23.99
CA TYR A 71 28.62 -5.45 25.19
C TYR A 71 28.78 -6.47 26.32
N GLN A 72 29.31 -6.00 27.45
CA GLN A 72 29.21 -6.72 28.71
C GLN A 72 28.05 -6.10 29.50
N PRO A 73 27.02 -6.87 29.85
CA PRO A 73 25.94 -6.36 30.66
C PRO A 73 26.48 -5.81 31.98
N VAL A 74 25.95 -4.65 32.39
CA VAL A 74 26.36 -3.94 33.61
C VAL A 74 26.10 -4.77 34.87
N ASP A 75 25.11 -5.66 34.81
CA ASP A 75 24.77 -6.57 35.90
C ASP A 75 24.48 -7.97 35.33
N ALA A 76 25.01 -9.01 35.99
CA ALA A 76 24.86 -10.40 35.56
C ALA A 76 23.42 -10.88 35.73
N SER A 77 22.65 -10.27 36.64
CA SER A 77 21.24 -10.57 36.86
C SER A 77 20.29 -9.80 35.94
N VAL A 78 20.80 -8.99 35.00
CA VAL A 78 19.96 -8.33 33.98
C VAL A 78 19.42 -9.41 33.03
N GLY A 79 18.23 -9.89 33.34
CA GLY A 79 17.55 -10.96 32.58
C GLY A 79 17.22 -12.19 33.42
N ASP A 80 17.76 -12.31 34.63
CA ASP A 80 17.37 -13.35 35.59
C ASP A 80 16.01 -12.97 36.19
N VAL A 81 14.95 -13.36 35.49
CA VAL A 81 13.59 -13.24 36.01
C VAL A 81 13.36 -14.39 36.99
N ASP A 82 13.20 -14.07 38.27
CA ASP A 82 12.80 -15.05 39.27
C ASP A 82 11.45 -15.69 38.85
N PRO A 83 11.41 -17.00 38.54
CA PRO A 83 10.19 -17.67 38.09
C PRO A 83 9.10 -17.73 39.17
N SER A 84 9.43 -17.39 40.42
CA SER A 84 8.47 -17.29 41.53
C SER A 84 7.69 -15.98 41.52
N VAL A 85 8.20 -14.93 40.86
CA VAL A 85 7.54 -13.63 40.74
C VAL A 85 6.46 -13.70 39.68
N LYS A 86 5.20 -13.86 40.13
CA LYS A 86 4.04 -13.79 39.26
C LYS A 86 3.84 -12.34 38.81
N THR A 87 4.26 -12.02 37.61
CA THR A 87 3.90 -10.77 36.96
C THR A 87 2.40 -10.81 36.60
N ASN A 88 1.68 -9.73 36.91
CA ASN A 88 0.26 -9.62 36.58
C ASN A 88 0.11 -9.31 35.08
N LEU A 89 0.24 -10.34 34.23
CA LEU A 89 0.13 -10.22 32.78
C LEU A 89 -1.19 -9.57 32.32
N ARG A 90 -2.27 -9.79 33.07
CA ARG A 90 -3.58 -9.15 32.82
C ARG A 90 -3.55 -7.63 32.94
N ALA A 91 -2.87 -7.08 33.95
CA ALA A 91 -2.79 -5.63 34.14
C ALA A 91 -1.99 -4.98 33.00
N VAL A 92 -0.97 -5.68 32.50
CA VAL A 92 -0.20 -5.24 31.34
C VAL A 92 -1.05 -5.29 30.07
N GLU A 93 -1.88 -6.32 29.91
CA GLU A 93 -2.78 -6.45 28.76
C GLU A 93 -3.87 -5.36 28.74
N GLU A 94 -4.46 -5.04 29.90
CA GLU A 94 -5.43 -3.94 30.04
C GLU A 94 -4.80 -2.57 29.68
N GLU A 95 -3.58 -2.29 30.14
CA GLU A 95 -2.86 -1.05 29.81
C GLU A 95 -2.54 -0.96 28.31
N ILE A 96 -2.11 -2.07 27.69
CA ILE A 96 -1.84 -2.14 26.25
C ILE A 96 -3.13 -1.86 25.46
N GLU A 97 -4.25 -2.44 25.87
CA GLU A 97 -5.55 -2.18 25.25
C GLU A 97 -5.97 -0.72 25.36
N GLU A 98 -5.80 -0.11 26.54
CA GLU A 98 -6.11 1.31 26.75
C GLU A 98 -5.23 2.21 25.88
N GLN A 99 -3.92 1.97 25.84
CA GLN A 99 -2.99 2.74 25.00
C GLN A 99 -3.33 2.59 23.51
N LEU A 100 -3.66 1.39 23.05
CA LEU A 100 -4.07 1.16 21.67
C LEU A 100 -5.39 1.89 21.36
N ARG A 101 -6.34 1.89 22.30
CA ARG A 101 -7.61 2.63 22.19
C ARG A 101 -7.36 4.13 22.10
N LEU A 102 -6.52 4.70 22.96
CA LEU A 102 -6.15 6.12 22.95
C LEU A 102 -5.44 6.51 21.65
N SER A 103 -4.49 5.68 21.19
CA SER A 103 -3.78 5.88 19.93
C SER A 103 -4.74 5.89 18.74
N LYS A 104 -5.65 4.90 18.65
CA LYS A 104 -6.70 4.85 17.63
C LYS A 104 -7.60 6.08 17.70
N HIS A 105 -8.08 6.44 18.89
CA HIS A 105 -8.95 7.60 19.08
C HIS A 105 -8.28 8.90 18.61
N LYS A 106 -7.02 9.11 19.00
CA LYS A 106 -6.21 10.24 18.57
C LYS A 106 -6.03 10.26 17.05
N TYR A 107 -5.70 9.12 16.44
CA TYR A 107 -5.58 8.99 14.99
C TYR A 107 -6.86 9.39 14.26
N TYR A 108 -8.01 8.85 14.69
CA TYR A 108 -9.31 9.18 14.08
C TYR A 108 -9.71 10.65 14.31
N TYR A 109 -9.37 11.23 15.46
CA TYR A 109 -9.61 12.64 15.74
C TYR A 109 -8.87 13.54 14.73
N TYR A 110 -7.56 13.34 14.55
CA TYR A 110 -6.78 14.12 13.57
C TYR A 110 -7.20 13.86 12.13
N TYR A 111 -7.52 12.60 11.79
CA TYR A 111 -8.03 12.26 10.45
C TYR A 111 -9.34 12.98 10.15
N ARG A 112 -10.27 13.03 11.11
CA ARG A 112 -11.54 13.75 10.96
C ARG A 112 -11.33 15.24 10.80
N LEU A 113 -10.43 15.84 11.58
CA LEU A 113 -10.07 17.26 11.47
C LEU A 113 -9.44 17.60 10.12
N ALA A 114 -8.54 16.75 9.62
CA ALA A 114 -7.89 16.96 8.33
C ALA A 114 -8.87 16.83 7.15
N ASN A 115 -9.90 15.98 7.30
CA ASN A 115 -10.87 15.69 6.26
C ASN A 115 -12.21 16.43 6.45
N ASP A 116 -12.33 17.33 7.43
CA ASP A 116 -13.56 18.07 7.67
C ASP A 116 -13.73 19.17 6.61
N THR A 117 -14.41 18.82 5.51
CA THR A 117 -14.82 19.76 4.46
C THR A 117 -16.15 20.43 4.76
N SER A 118 -16.78 20.20 5.93
CA SER A 118 -18.12 20.71 6.26
C SER A 118 -18.23 22.23 6.10
N HIS A 119 -17.14 22.96 6.35
CA HIS A 119 -17.12 24.41 6.15
C HIS A 119 -17.09 24.82 4.67
N VAL A 120 -16.45 24.03 3.81
CA VAL A 120 -16.39 24.29 2.36
C VAL A 120 -17.70 23.91 1.70
N ASP A 121 -18.31 22.80 2.11
CA ASP A 121 -19.59 22.30 1.58
C ASP A 121 -20.78 23.23 1.90
N LYS A 122 -20.67 24.04 2.96
CA LYS A 122 -21.66 25.06 3.34
C LYS A 122 -21.56 26.35 2.52
N ILE A 123 -20.47 26.56 1.77
CA ILE A 123 -20.28 27.76 0.96
C ILE A 123 -20.94 27.52 -0.41
N ASP A 124 -22.03 28.24 -0.67
CA ASP A 124 -22.68 28.23 -1.98
C ASP A 124 -21.79 28.96 -3.01
N LEU A 125 -21.14 28.17 -3.87
CA LEU A 125 -20.25 28.65 -4.93
C LEU A 125 -20.99 29.54 -5.95
N GLN A 126 -22.30 29.39 -6.10
CA GLN A 126 -23.08 30.20 -7.05
C GLN A 126 -23.30 31.62 -6.54
N ALA A 127 -23.40 31.81 -5.22
CA ALA A 127 -23.52 33.12 -4.60
C ALA A 127 -22.17 33.87 -4.54
N LEU A 128 -21.06 33.14 -4.44
CA LEU A 128 -19.70 33.68 -4.39
C LEU A 128 -19.11 34.01 -5.77
N ALA A 129 -19.71 33.49 -6.84
CA ALA A 129 -19.26 33.74 -8.20
C ALA A 129 -19.33 35.25 -8.54
N PRO A 130 -18.39 35.77 -9.38
CA PRO A 130 -18.47 37.13 -9.86
C PRO A 130 -19.81 37.33 -10.59
N LYS A 131 -20.61 38.28 -10.11
CA LYS A 131 -21.89 38.59 -10.73
C LYS A 131 -21.68 39.07 -12.16
N LYS A 132 -22.64 38.71 -13.03
CA LYS A 132 -22.70 39.22 -14.41
C LYS A 132 -22.72 40.74 -14.34
N VAL A 133 -21.99 41.39 -15.24
CA VAL A 133 -21.88 42.84 -15.29
C VAL A 133 -23.27 43.49 -15.22
N ASP A 134 -23.51 44.18 -14.11
CA ASP A 134 -24.79 44.76 -13.80
C ASP A 134 -25.09 45.97 -14.71
N TRP A 135 -26.39 46.29 -14.84
CA TRP A 135 -26.97 47.50 -15.42
C TRP A 135 -26.19 48.81 -15.14
N ASP A 136 -25.40 48.83 -14.07
CA ASP A 136 -24.45 49.86 -13.71
C ASP A 136 -23.37 50.10 -14.77
N LEU A 137 -22.80 49.06 -15.41
CA LEU A 137 -21.82 49.27 -16.49
C LEU A 137 -22.48 49.92 -17.71
N LYS A 138 -23.72 49.53 -18.04
CA LYS A 138 -24.46 50.18 -19.13
C LYS A 138 -24.73 51.65 -18.82
N ARG A 139 -25.06 51.97 -17.56
CA ARG A 139 -25.29 53.35 -17.09
C ARG A 139 -24.00 54.18 -17.09
N ASP A 140 -22.90 53.62 -16.60
CA ASP A 140 -21.61 54.29 -16.52
C ASP A 140 -21.00 54.55 -17.91
N LEU A 141 -21.24 53.63 -18.85
CA LEU A 141 -20.84 53.78 -20.25
C LEU A 141 -21.78 54.70 -21.04
N ALA A 142 -23.05 54.82 -20.67
CA ALA A 142 -24.03 55.66 -21.39
C ALA A 142 -23.58 57.12 -21.46
N SER A 143 -23.09 57.70 -20.36
CA SER A 143 -22.61 59.09 -20.34
C SER A 143 -21.39 59.33 -21.24
N LYS A 144 -20.53 58.32 -21.41
CA LYS A 144 -19.36 58.38 -22.29
C LYS A 144 -19.75 58.19 -23.76
N LEU A 145 -20.67 57.27 -24.04
CA LEU A 145 -21.23 57.04 -25.36
C LEU A 145 -21.99 58.26 -25.87
N GLU A 146 -22.80 58.92 -25.05
CA GLU A 146 -23.53 60.14 -25.43
C GLU A 146 -22.58 61.27 -25.85
N LYS A 147 -21.49 61.48 -25.09
CA LYS A 147 -20.47 62.49 -25.44
C LYS A 147 -19.77 62.16 -26.75
N LEU A 148 -19.48 60.88 -26.99
CA LEU A 148 -18.86 60.42 -28.22
C LEU A 148 -19.81 60.59 -29.40
N GLU A 149 -21.06 60.18 -29.26
CA GLU A 149 -22.11 60.29 -30.27
C GLU A 149 -22.34 61.75 -30.68
N ARG A 150 -22.39 62.69 -29.74
CA ARG A 150 -22.47 64.14 -30.05
C ARG A 150 -21.28 64.63 -30.87
N ARG A 151 -20.07 64.16 -30.59
CA ARG A 151 -18.87 64.52 -31.36
C ARG A 151 -18.87 63.87 -32.74
N THR A 152 -19.31 62.61 -32.84
CA THR A 152 -19.45 61.90 -34.11
C THR A 152 -20.49 62.58 -35.00
N GLN A 153 -21.65 62.96 -34.46
CA GLN A 153 -22.67 63.72 -35.19
C GLN A 153 -22.15 65.09 -35.62
N ALA A 154 -21.39 65.79 -34.77
CA ALA A 154 -20.75 67.05 -35.14
C ALA A 154 -19.72 66.88 -36.26
N GLY A 155 -18.92 65.81 -36.22
CA GLY A 155 -17.98 65.44 -37.27
C GLY A 155 -18.67 65.07 -38.58
N ILE A 156 -19.74 64.28 -38.53
CA ILE A 156 -20.59 63.96 -39.69
C ILE A 156 -21.16 65.25 -40.28
N ALA A 157 -21.71 66.14 -39.45
CA ALA A 157 -22.25 67.42 -39.90
C ALA A 157 -21.17 68.32 -40.53
N HIS A 158 -19.93 68.30 -40.00
CA HIS A 158 -18.81 69.01 -40.61
C HIS A 158 -18.46 68.44 -41.99
N LEU A 159 -18.29 67.12 -42.09
CA LEU A 159 -18.00 66.43 -43.36
C LEU A 159 -19.09 66.66 -44.41
N ILE A 160 -20.36 66.69 -44.00
CA ILE A 160 -21.48 67.03 -44.90
C ILE A 160 -21.36 68.47 -45.41
N ARG A 161 -21.05 69.44 -44.53
CA ARG A 161 -20.88 70.85 -44.94
C ARG A 161 -19.70 71.05 -45.89
N GLU A 162 -18.58 70.39 -45.62
CA GLU A 162 -17.38 70.43 -46.46
C GLU A 162 -17.69 69.86 -47.85
N ARG A 163 -18.32 68.68 -47.92
CA ARG A 163 -18.75 68.08 -49.20
C ARG A 163 -19.75 68.92 -49.98
N LEU A 164 -20.71 69.56 -49.30
CA LEU A 164 -21.65 70.50 -49.92
C LEU A 164 -20.94 71.74 -50.47
N ALA A 165 -19.95 72.28 -49.75
CA ALA A 165 -19.16 73.43 -50.18
C ALA A 165 -18.22 73.10 -51.35
N GLU A 166 -17.70 71.87 -51.39
CA GLU A 166 -16.90 71.33 -52.50
C GLU A 166 -17.73 71.00 -53.75
N GLY A 167 -19.06 71.20 -53.71
CA GLY A 167 -19.95 71.05 -54.86
C GLY A 167 -20.15 69.60 -55.32
N THR A 168 -19.79 68.62 -54.48
CA THR A 168 -19.89 67.20 -54.83
C THR A 168 -21.26 66.64 -54.43
N THR A 169 -22.12 66.53 -55.45
CA THR A 169 -23.37 65.75 -55.56
C THR A 169 -24.53 66.11 -54.61
N ASN A 170 -25.76 66.01 -55.13
CA ASN A 170 -27.00 66.23 -54.38
C ASN A 170 -27.15 65.19 -53.24
N LEU A 171 -26.61 65.52 -52.07
CA LEU A 171 -26.62 64.66 -50.88
C LEU A 171 -28.05 64.28 -50.41
N ALA A 172 -29.04 65.11 -50.73
CA ALA A 172 -30.45 64.85 -50.43
C ALA A 172 -31.00 63.60 -51.15
N GLU A 173 -30.57 63.32 -52.39
CA GLU A 173 -31.01 62.15 -53.16
C GLU A 173 -30.33 60.85 -52.70
N VAL A 174 -29.07 60.94 -52.26
CA VAL A 174 -28.30 59.78 -51.77
C VAL A 174 -28.81 59.31 -50.41
N VAL A 175 -29.16 60.24 -49.51
CA VAL A 175 -29.74 59.89 -48.20
C VAL A 175 -31.18 59.37 -48.35
N ALA A 176 -31.97 59.92 -49.26
CA ALA A 176 -33.34 59.44 -49.53
C ALA A 176 -33.39 58.06 -50.20
N SER A 177 -32.31 57.62 -50.86
CA SER A 177 -32.21 56.28 -51.49
C SER A 177 -31.51 55.23 -50.62
N ALA A 178 -30.88 55.64 -49.52
CA ALA A 178 -30.18 54.75 -48.58
C ALA A 178 -31.06 54.29 -47.40
N HIS A 179 -32.31 54.75 -47.32
CA HIS A 179 -33.27 54.38 -46.28
C HIS A 179 -34.35 53.45 -46.82
#